data_AF-A0A7V7PM12-F1
#
_entry.id   AF-A0A7V7PM12-F1
#
_cell.length_a   1.000
_cell.length_b   1.000
_cell.length_c   1.000
_cell.angle_alpha   90.00
_cell.angle_beta   90.00
_cell.angle_gamma   90.00
#
_symmetry.space_group_name_H-M   'P 1'
#
loop_
_entity.id
_entity.type
_entity.pdbx_description
1 polymer ?
#
loop_
_entity_poly.entity_id
_entity_poly.type
_entity_poly.pdbx_seq_one_letter_code
_entity_poly.pdbx_strand_id
1 'polypeptide(L)'
;MLRPSGYEALDAPDAIPQDEAFLAGMQARGPGAAVAPPINDPEVTEWEEGYRDRIDALLLVAADEAAEAADVADHWKGRLSAAGATLLHEEPGKAQRRKVAEKFEGVEQFGYVDGRSQPLFLAEDVKREPRSFWDPAFPPSQFLVDDPGDDEATSLGSFFVFRKLEENVKGFKDKEDELSAALGLAGGPFEERAGALIVGRFEDGSPVVLNPLPTDMPPVNDFDFRHDEAGSRCPFIAHIRKTNPRGESPFHLATDIGVATTARQERSHIMARRGITYGERQYDEETNDFTDRPTTGVGLLFMAYMSSIENQFEFTQATWANNADFVTGGVGVDPVIGQGPPAPITVPDGWSGASAADFDFGRFVTMKGGEYFFAPSRDFLKNV
;
A
#
# COMPACT_ATOMS: atom_id res chain seq x y z
N MET A 1 -3.57 -14.22 13.46
CA MET A 1 -3.45 -14.60 12.05
C MET A 1 -2.43 -15.72 11.95
N LEU A 2 -2.60 -16.66 11.02
CA LEU A 2 -1.84 -17.91 10.98
C LEU A 2 -1.16 -18.12 9.62
N ARG A 3 0.00 -18.76 9.65
CA ARG A 3 0.63 -19.44 8.51
C ARG A 3 0.18 -20.89 8.42
N PRO A 4 0.42 -21.60 7.31
CA PRO A 4 0.19 -23.05 7.25
C PRO A 4 0.83 -23.79 8.43
N SER A 5 2.07 -23.43 8.78
CA SER A 5 2.77 -24.00 9.94
C SER A 5 2.13 -23.65 11.29
N GLY A 6 1.41 -22.52 11.37
CA GLY A 6 0.60 -22.16 12.53
C GLY A 6 -0.62 -23.06 12.71
N TYR A 7 -1.28 -23.46 11.63
CA TYR A 7 -2.35 -24.46 11.68
C TYR A 7 -1.81 -25.85 12.06
N GLU A 8 -0.65 -26.25 11.52
CA GLU A 8 0.02 -27.50 11.90
C GLU A 8 0.39 -27.51 13.40
N ALA A 9 0.90 -26.38 13.92
CA ALA A 9 1.23 -26.23 15.34
C ALA A 9 0.00 -26.31 16.27
N LEU A 10 -1.19 -26.03 15.73
CA LEU A 10 -2.48 -26.15 16.40
C LEU A 10 -3.16 -27.51 16.16
N ASP A 11 -2.47 -28.48 15.54
CA ASP A 11 -3.02 -29.79 15.17
C ASP A 11 -4.28 -29.71 14.28
N ALA A 12 -4.33 -28.67 13.42
CA ALA A 12 -5.46 -28.40 12.52
C ALA A 12 -5.04 -28.27 11.04
N PRO A 13 -4.28 -29.22 10.45
CA PRO A 13 -3.79 -29.11 9.08
C PRO A 13 -4.92 -29.10 8.03
N ASP A 14 -6.07 -29.71 8.33
CA ASP A 14 -7.23 -29.74 7.43
C ASP A 14 -7.93 -28.37 7.35
N ALA A 15 -7.64 -27.44 8.27
CA ALA A 15 -8.18 -26.09 8.29
C ALA A 15 -7.34 -25.08 7.47
N ILE A 16 -6.27 -25.52 6.81
CA ILE A 16 -5.38 -24.63 6.04
C ILE A 16 -6.08 -24.13 4.76
N PRO A 17 -6.21 -22.80 4.56
CA PRO A 17 -6.72 -22.23 3.32
C PRO A 17 -5.85 -22.56 2.10
N GLN A 18 -6.50 -22.85 0.98
CA GLN A 18 -5.85 -23.31 -0.25
C GLN A 18 -5.64 -22.15 -1.24
N ASP A 19 -4.74 -21.22 -0.92
CA ASP A 19 -4.23 -20.18 -1.83
C ASP A 19 -2.73 -20.43 -2.07
N GLU A 20 -2.30 -20.42 -3.35
CA GLU A 20 -0.96 -20.84 -3.74
C GLU A 20 0.13 -19.93 -3.15
N ALA A 21 -0.10 -18.61 -3.17
CA ALA A 21 0.84 -17.65 -2.61
C ALA A 21 0.93 -17.75 -1.09
N PHE A 22 -0.22 -17.87 -0.41
CA PHE A 22 -0.27 -18.16 1.01
C PHE A 22 0.48 -19.45 1.35
N LEU A 23 0.24 -20.56 0.65
CA LEU A 23 0.93 -21.82 0.96
C LEU A 23 2.45 -21.70 0.79
N ALA A 24 2.91 -21.04 -0.27
CA ALA A 24 4.33 -20.89 -0.55
C ALA A 24 5.05 -19.87 0.35
N GLY A 25 4.36 -18.83 0.82
CA GLY A 25 4.91 -17.80 1.70
C GLY A 25 5.74 -16.73 1.00
N MET A 26 5.93 -15.60 1.69
CA MET A 26 6.58 -14.42 1.11
C MET A 26 8.08 -14.63 0.88
N GLN A 27 8.75 -15.45 1.68
CA GLN A 27 10.18 -15.75 1.50
C GLN A 27 10.50 -16.39 0.14
N ALA A 28 9.51 -16.98 -0.53
CA ALA A 28 9.66 -17.56 -1.87
C ALA A 28 9.50 -16.53 -3.02
N ARG A 29 9.42 -15.22 -2.72
CA ARG A 29 9.18 -14.14 -3.70
C ARG A 29 10.43 -13.34 -4.06
N GLY A 30 11.58 -13.75 -3.52
CA GLY A 30 12.90 -13.18 -3.81
C GLY A 30 13.40 -13.44 -5.24
N PRO A 31 14.67 -13.13 -5.52
CA PRO A 31 15.27 -13.34 -6.83
C PRO A 31 15.17 -14.79 -7.31
N GLY A 32 14.76 -14.99 -8.56
CA GLY A 32 14.58 -16.31 -9.15
C GLY A 32 13.28 -17.03 -8.77
N ALA A 33 12.36 -16.36 -8.08
CA ALA A 33 11.02 -16.87 -7.82
C ALA A 33 10.32 -17.31 -9.12
N ALA A 34 9.54 -18.40 -9.05
CA ALA A 34 8.76 -18.90 -10.18
C ALA A 34 7.50 -18.07 -10.47
N VAL A 35 7.24 -17.02 -9.68
CA VAL A 35 6.11 -16.09 -9.87
C VAL A 35 6.37 -15.23 -11.10
N ALA A 36 5.42 -15.21 -12.03
CA ALA A 36 5.49 -14.43 -13.27
C ALA A 36 4.21 -13.60 -13.45
N PRO A 37 4.31 -12.25 -13.56
CA PRO A 37 5.53 -11.45 -13.44
C PRO A 37 6.10 -11.44 -12.00
N PRO A 38 7.42 -11.25 -11.83
CA PRO A 38 8.03 -11.27 -10.51
C PRO A 38 7.67 -10.01 -9.71
N ILE A 39 7.48 -10.20 -8.40
CA ILE A 39 7.29 -9.09 -7.46
C ILE A 39 8.60 -8.35 -7.12
N ASN A 40 9.74 -8.99 -7.41
CA ASN A 40 11.10 -8.47 -7.25
C ASN A 40 11.50 -8.16 -5.80
N ASP A 41 11.03 -8.95 -4.83
CA ASP A 41 11.49 -8.80 -3.45
C ASP A 41 13.00 -9.10 -3.30
N PRO A 42 13.68 -8.49 -2.31
CA PRO A 42 15.09 -8.77 -2.06
C PRO A 42 15.30 -10.17 -1.50
N GLU A 43 16.55 -10.65 -1.52
CA GLU A 43 16.91 -11.92 -0.91
C GLU A 43 16.54 -11.93 0.58
N VAL A 44 16.10 -13.07 1.12
CA VAL A 44 15.71 -13.19 2.53
C VAL A 44 16.87 -12.83 3.48
N THR A 45 18.12 -13.01 3.03
CA THR A 45 19.31 -12.60 3.80
C THR A 45 19.42 -11.09 4.01
N GLU A 46 18.73 -10.28 3.20
CA GLU A 46 18.67 -8.82 3.31
C GLU A 46 17.53 -8.35 4.25
N TRP A 47 16.60 -9.23 4.60
CA TRP A 47 15.50 -8.92 5.51
C TRP A 47 16.03 -8.73 6.94
N GLU A 48 15.28 -8.08 7.83
CA GLU A 48 15.60 -8.04 9.26
C GLU A 48 15.51 -9.44 9.88
N GLU A 49 16.33 -9.69 10.90
CA GLU A 49 16.54 -11.03 11.49
C GLU A 49 15.24 -11.75 11.84
N GLY A 50 14.28 -11.06 12.46
CA GLY A 50 12.99 -11.63 12.87
C GLY A 50 12.07 -12.08 11.73
N TYR A 51 12.35 -11.69 10.49
CA TYR A 51 11.60 -12.15 9.30
C TYR A 51 12.31 -13.25 8.50
N ARG A 52 13.53 -13.64 8.90
CA ARG A 52 14.31 -14.67 8.19
C ARG A 52 13.93 -16.08 8.62
N ASP A 53 13.45 -16.22 9.84
CA ASP A 53 12.99 -17.49 10.39
C ASP A 53 11.55 -17.81 9.96
N ARG A 54 11.13 -19.06 10.16
CA ARG A 54 9.75 -19.48 9.93
C ARG A 54 8.83 -18.81 10.97
N ILE A 55 7.89 -18.00 10.49
CA ILE A 55 6.85 -17.40 11.31
C ILE A 55 5.62 -18.33 11.28
N ASP A 56 5.03 -18.63 12.44
CA ASP A 56 3.85 -19.48 12.52
C ASP A 56 2.55 -18.66 12.66
N ALA A 57 2.62 -17.51 13.32
CA ALA A 57 1.47 -16.65 13.59
C ALA A 57 1.85 -15.18 13.74
N LEU A 58 0.87 -14.30 13.53
CA LEU A 58 0.94 -12.87 13.83
C LEU A 58 -0.21 -12.49 14.77
N LEU A 59 0.15 -11.83 15.88
CA LEU A 59 -0.79 -11.17 16.80
C LEU A 59 -0.76 -9.67 16.53
N LEU A 60 -1.90 -9.12 16.13
CA LEU A 60 -2.07 -7.68 15.93
C LEU A 60 -2.82 -7.09 17.11
N VAL A 61 -2.20 -6.14 17.80
CA VAL A 61 -2.79 -5.38 18.92
C VAL A 61 -2.82 -3.92 18.53
N ALA A 62 -3.96 -3.27 18.74
CA ALA A 62 -4.14 -1.85 18.50
C ALA A 62 -4.93 -1.23 19.66
N ALA A 63 -4.54 -0.02 20.05
CA ALA A 63 -5.24 0.83 21.00
C ALA A 63 -5.02 2.30 20.59
N ASP A 64 -5.82 3.20 21.14
CA ASP A 64 -5.65 4.65 20.91
C ASP A 64 -4.38 5.18 21.60
N GLU A 65 -4.00 4.57 22.74
CA GLU A 65 -2.83 4.94 23.53
C GLU A 65 -1.74 3.87 23.47
N ALA A 66 -0.49 4.30 23.27
CA ALA A 66 0.64 3.38 23.13
C ALA A 66 0.86 2.50 24.37
N ALA A 67 0.62 3.05 25.57
CA ALA A 67 0.74 2.30 26.81
C ALA A 67 -0.31 1.18 26.93
N GLU A 68 -1.55 1.44 26.49
CA GLU A 68 -2.61 0.42 26.50
C GLU A 68 -2.30 -0.71 25.51
N ALA A 69 -1.84 -0.35 24.30
CA ALA A 69 -1.41 -1.35 23.31
C ALA A 69 -0.26 -2.22 23.85
N ALA A 70 0.71 -1.61 24.52
CA ALA A 70 1.84 -2.31 25.14
C ALA A 70 1.38 -3.25 26.27
N ASP A 71 0.51 -2.79 27.17
CA ASP A 71 -0.03 -3.61 28.27
C ASP A 71 -0.78 -4.83 27.75
N VAL A 72 -1.62 -4.66 26.71
CA VAL A 72 -2.34 -5.77 26.07
C VAL A 72 -1.38 -6.72 25.36
N ALA A 73 -0.39 -6.19 24.64
CA ALA A 73 0.63 -7.00 23.98
C ALA A 73 1.43 -7.83 24.99
N ASP A 74 1.90 -7.23 26.09
CA ASP A 74 2.65 -7.90 27.15
C ASP A 74 1.82 -9.00 27.82
N HIS A 75 0.54 -8.74 28.07
CA HIS A 75 -0.38 -9.77 28.58
C HIS A 75 -0.42 -11.00 27.67
N TRP A 76 -0.61 -10.80 26.36
CA TRP A 76 -0.69 -11.90 25.40
C TRP A 76 0.66 -12.56 25.13
N LYS A 77 1.76 -11.80 25.08
CA LYS A 77 3.13 -12.35 24.98
C LYS A 77 3.39 -13.32 26.13
N GLY A 78 3.02 -12.96 27.36
CA GLY A 78 3.13 -13.84 28.53
C GLY A 78 2.32 -15.12 28.40
N ARG A 79 1.05 -15.02 27.98
CA ARG A 79 0.17 -16.18 27.79
C ARG A 79 0.65 -17.13 26.69
N LEU A 80 1.05 -16.58 25.55
CA LEU A 80 1.55 -17.35 24.41
C LEU A 80 2.88 -18.02 24.74
N SER A 81 3.78 -17.32 25.44
CA SER A 81 5.05 -17.90 25.92
C SER A 81 4.82 -19.06 26.89
N ALA A 82 3.86 -18.91 27.82
CA ALA A 82 3.49 -19.98 28.74
C ALA A 82 2.85 -21.19 28.04
N ALA A 83 2.24 -20.98 26.87
CA ALA A 83 1.71 -22.03 26.01
C ALA A 83 2.77 -22.64 25.06
N GLY A 84 4.03 -22.18 25.12
CA GLY A 84 5.15 -22.71 24.33
C GLY A 84 5.47 -21.94 23.06
N ALA A 85 4.80 -20.82 22.78
CA ALA A 85 5.17 -19.95 21.66
C ALA A 85 6.47 -19.20 21.94
N THR A 86 7.23 -18.90 20.89
CA THR A 86 8.42 -18.05 20.97
C THR A 86 8.14 -16.74 20.23
N LEU A 87 8.42 -15.60 20.87
CA LEU A 87 8.37 -14.31 20.21
C LEU A 87 9.58 -14.18 19.27
N LEU A 88 9.33 -14.15 17.97
CA LEU A 88 10.38 -13.95 16.95
C LEU A 88 10.68 -12.47 16.74
N HIS A 89 9.64 -11.65 16.64
CA HIS A 89 9.76 -10.25 16.28
C HIS A 89 8.58 -9.42 16.81
N GLU A 90 8.80 -8.13 17.05
CA GLU A 90 7.78 -7.17 17.51
C GLU A 90 7.96 -5.85 16.77
N GLU A 91 6.86 -5.30 16.24
CA GLU A 91 6.86 -4.04 15.48
C GLU A 91 5.92 -3.01 16.11
N PRO A 92 6.46 -1.95 16.74
CA PRO A 92 5.64 -0.85 17.22
C PRO A 92 5.22 0.06 16.05
N GLY A 93 3.93 0.03 15.73
CA GLY A 93 3.30 1.02 14.85
C GLY A 93 2.88 2.29 15.61
N LYS A 94 3.01 3.45 14.98
CA LYS A 94 2.58 4.74 15.52
C LYS A 94 1.99 5.58 14.41
N ALA A 95 0.69 5.87 14.48
CA ALA A 95 0.02 6.70 13.49
C ALA A 95 0.58 8.14 13.52
N GLN A 96 0.95 8.66 12.36
CA GLN A 96 1.33 10.05 12.18
C GLN A 96 0.18 10.83 11.56
N ARG A 97 0.09 12.12 11.88
CA ARG A 97 -1.00 12.97 11.41
C ARG A 97 -0.49 14.37 11.10
N ARG A 98 -1.16 15.04 10.18
CA ARG A 98 -1.01 16.48 9.95
C ARG A 98 -2.36 17.17 9.89
N LYS A 99 -2.39 18.49 10.09
CA LYS A 99 -3.63 19.25 9.94
C LYS A 99 -3.94 19.48 8.47
N VAL A 100 -5.15 19.16 8.04
CA VAL A 100 -5.72 19.48 6.75
C VAL A 100 -7.10 20.07 6.99
N ALA A 101 -7.35 21.27 6.47
CA ALA A 101 -8.51 22.08 6.83
C ALA A 101 -8.65 22.21 8.37
N GLU A 102 -9.73 21.68 8.92
CA GLU A 102 -10.06 21.75 10.35
C GLU A 102 -9.76 20.45 11.11
N LYS A 103 -9.16 19.42 10.48
CA LYS A 103 -8.98 18.09 11.06
C LYS A 103 -7.55 17.58 10.92
N PHE A 104 -7.22 16.56 11.72
CA PHE A 104 -5.98 15.82 11.59
C PHE A 104 -6.17 14.57 10.73
N GLU A 105 -5.57 14.58 9.56
CA GLU A 105 -5.54 13.44 8.63
C GLU A 105 -4.31 12.57 8.90
N GLY A 106 -4.46 11.25 8.72
CA GLY A 106 -3.35 10.32 8.83
C GLY A 106 -2.40 10.46 7.64
N VAL A 107 -1.09 10.43 7.91
CA VAL A 107 -0.04 10.58 6.89
C VAL A 107 1.01 9.48 6.98
N GLU A 108 1.64 9.19 5.86
CA GLU A 108 2.83 8.33 5.80
C GLU A 108 4.14 9.14 5.94
N GLN A 109 5.32 8.51 5.88
CA GLN A 109 6.58 9.18 6.24
C GLN A 109 7.03 10.20 5.18
N PHE A 110 6.63 10.10 3.93
CA PHE A 110 6.90 11.17 2.96
C PHE A 110 5.99 12.40 3.17
N GLY A 111 5.05 12.37 4.12
CA GLY A 111 4.21 13.51 4.52
C GLY A 111 2.83 13.55 3.84
N TYR A 112 2.50 12.56 3.02
CA TYR A 112 1.26 12.49 2.26
C TYR A 112 0.12 11.89 3.07
N VAL A 113 -1.08 12.47 2.94
CA VAL A 113 -2.31 11.86 3.45
C VAL A 113 -2.51 10.46 2.87
N ASP A 114 -2.59 9.47 3.76
CA ASP A 114 -2.81 8.07 3.42
C ASP A 114 -4.19 7.58 3.93
N GLY A 115 -4.58 6.36 3.54
CA GLY A 115 -5.81 5.71 3.95
C GLY A 115 -7.07 6.24 3.25
N ARG A 116 -6.95 7.23 2.35
CA ARG A 116 -8.12 7.92 1.77
C ARG A 116 -8.96 7.09 0.81
N SER A 117 -8.30 6.41 -0.14
CA SER A 117 -8.97 5.57 -1.14
C SER A 117 -8.98 4.13 -0.65
N GLN A 118 -10.11 3.69 -0.10
CA GLN A 118 -10.34 2.34 0.41
C GLN A 118 -11.54 1.70 -0.30
N PRO A 119 -11.53 0.38 -0.54
CA PRO A 119 -12.75 -0.31 -0.90
C PRO A 119 -13.72 -0.32 0.29
N LEU A 120 -14.94 0.15 0.06
CA LEU A 120 -15.99 0.22 1.07
C LEU A 120 -17.02 -0.89 0.82
N PHE A 121 -17.36 -1.63 1.88
CA PHE A 121 -18.35 -2.70 1.81
C PHE A 121 -19.41 -2.61 2.91
N LEU A 122 -19.16 -1.83 3.97
CA LEU A 122 -20.18 -1.49 4.96
C LEU A 122 -21.15 -0.48 4.35
N ALA A 123 -22.44 -0.75 4.47
CA ALA A 123 -23.49 0.08 3.84
C ALA A 123 -23.46 1.54 4.33
N GLU A 124 -23.07 1.77 5.59
CA GLU A 124 -22.95 3.11 6.14
C GLU A 124 -21.78 3.91 5.56
N ASP A 125 -20.64 3.26 5.34
CA ASP A 125 -19.45 3.89 4.75
C ASP A 125 -19.71 4.25 3.29
N VAL A 126 -20.28 3.31 2.53
CA VAL A 126 -20.67 3.53 1.12
C VAL A 126 -21.66 4.69 1.01
N LYS A 127 -22.58 4.85 1.97
CA LYS A 127 -23.57 5.94 1.95
C LYS A 127 -22.95 7.30 2.27
N ARG A 128 -21.88 7.34 3.06
CA ARG A 128 -21.20 8.59 3.47
C ARG A 128 -20.24 9.11 2.39
N GLU A 129 -19.74 8.25 1.53
CA GLU A 129 -18.74 8.60 0.51
C GLU A 129 -19.40 9.10 -0.80
N PRO A 130 -18.98 10.26 -1.33
CA PRO A 130 -19.39 10.71 -2.66
C PRO A 130 -18.94 9.71 -3.75
N ARG A 131 -19.78 9.54 -4.80
CA ARG A 131 -19.65 8.44 -5.77
C ARG A 131 -20.16 8.76 -7.19
N SER A 132 -19.99 10.00 -7.63
CA SER A 132 -20.43 10.51 -8.93
C SER A 132 -19.51 10.09 -10.08
N PHE A 133 -18.20 10.00 -9.81
CA PHE A 133 -17.13 9.68 -10.75
C PHE A 133 -16.45 8.36 -10.41
N TRP A 134 -16.33 8.02 -9.12
CA TRP A 134 -15.78 6.74 -8.67
C TRP A 134 -16.74 6.05 -7.71
N ASP A 135 -17.10 4.78 -7.99
CA ASP A 135 -17.86 3.98 -7.02
C ASP A 135 -16.89 3.31 -6.04
N PRO A 136 -16.86 3.70 -4.76
CA PRO A 136 -16.02 3.09 -3.74
C PRO A 136 -16.64 1.79 -3.20
N ALA A 137 -17.83 1.37 -3.65
CA ALA A 137 -18.47 0.16 -3.19
C ALA A 137 -17.83 -1.10 -3.80
N PHE A 138 -17.49 -2.06 -2.96
CA PHE A 138 -16.95 -3.36 -3.35
C PHE A 138 -17.73 -4.49 -2.65
N PRO A 139 -17.89 -5.66 -3.31
CA PRO A 139 -18.53 -6.79 -2.66
C PRO A 139 -17.63 -7.34 -1.53
N PRO A 140 -18.20 -7.73 -0.37
CA PRO A 140 -17.42 -8.35 0.71
C PRO A 140 -16.60 -9.55 0.26
N SER A 141 -17.09 -10.33 -0.72
CA SER A 141 -16.41 -11.51 -1.28
C SER A 141 -15.08 -11.20 -1.97
N GLN A 142 -14.72 -9.93 -2.19
CA GLN A 142 -13.39 -9.54 -2.67
C GLN A 142 -12.34 -9.49 -1.55
N PHE A 143 -12.78 -9.52 -0.30
CA PHE A 143 -11.92 -9.46 0.89
C PHE A 143 -12.17 -10.60 1.87
N LEU A 144 -13.26 -11.35 1.71
CA LEU A 144 -13.65 -12.45 2.57
C LEU A 144 -13.73 -13.74 1.77
N VAL A 145 -13.24 -14.83 2.36
CA VAL A 145 -13.35 -16.20 1.84
C VAL A 145 -13.85 -17.11 2.95
N ASP A 146 -14.42 -18.25 2.58
CA ASP A 146 -14.82 -19.28 3.55
C ASP A 146 -13.60 -19.73 4.36
N ASP A 147 -13.77 -19.89 5.68
CA ASP A 147 -12.76 -20.43 6.57
C ASP A 147 -12.85 -21.96 6.59
N PRO A 148 -11.87 -22.72 6.07
CA PRO A 148 -11.93 -24.18 6.07
C PRO A 148 -11.92 -24.80 7.48
N GLY A 149 -11.56 -24.02 8.50
CA GLY A 149 -11.57 -24.46 9.90
C GLY A 149 -12.95 -24.52 10.54
N ASP A 150 -14.01 -24.07 9.86
CA ASP A 150 -15.38 -24.06 10.39
C ASP A 150 -16.42 -24.13 9.26
N ASP A 151 -17.33 -25.11 9.34
CA ASP A 151 -18.36 -25.37 8.31
C ASP A 151 -19.56 -24.40 8.37
N GLU A 152 -19.61 -23.51 9.36
CA GLU A 152 -20.68 -22.53 9.47
C GLU A 152 -20.64 -21.53 8.30
N ALA A 153 -21.78 -21.29 7.65
CA ALA A 153 -21.87 -20.44 6.46
C ALA A 153 -21.48 -18.96 6.69
N THR A 154 -21.30 -18.56 7.95
CA THR A 154 -20.86 -17.22 8.34
C THR A 154 -19.40 -17.17 8.79
N SER A 155 -18.71 -18.31 8.82
CA SER A 155 -17.31 -18.41 9.21
C SER A 155 -16.43 -18.07 8.01
N LEU A 156 -16.10 -16.78 7.96
CA LEU A 156 -15.28 -16.20 6.91
C LEU A 156 -13.94 -15.77 7.49
N GLY A 157 -12.90 -15.89 6.68
CA GLY A 157 -11.58 -15.33 6.92
C GLY A 157 -11.13 -14.43 5.78
N SER A 158 -9.88 -13.99 5.84
CA SER A 158 -9.24 -13.18 4.79
C SER A 158 -7.76 -13.51 4.73
N PHE A 159 -7.20 -13.55 3.53
CA PHE A 159 -5.75 -13.47 3.40
C PHE A 159 -5.26 -12.10 3.83
N PHE A 160 -4.05 -12.06 4.37
CA PHE A 160 -3.44 -10.88 4.95
C PHE A 160 -1.98 -10.79 4.54
N VAL A 161 -1.59 -9.67 3.97
CA VAL A 161 -0.20 -9.38 3.61
C VAL A 161 0.37 -8.41 4.63
N PHE A 162 1.52 -8.77 5.21
CA PHE A 162 2.31 -7.87 6.05
C PHE A 162 3.68 -7.62 5.41
N ARG A 163 4.07 -6.35 5.26
CA ARG A 163 5.41 -5.95 4.81
C ARG A 163 5.92 -4.79 5.63
N LYS A 164 7.15 -4.90 6.12
CA LYS A 164 7.88 -3.76 6.66
C LYS A 164 8.61 -3.07 5.52
N LEU A 165 8.22 -1.83 5.25
CA LEU A 165 8.73 -1.00 4.18
C LEU A 165 9.46 0.20 4.77
N GLU A 166 10.78 0.21 4.73
CA GLU A 166 11.61 1.33 5.21
C GLU A 166 11.62 2.46 4.19
N GLU A 167 11.43 3.69 4.66
CA GLU A 167 11.25 4.87 3.81
C GLU A 167 12.43 5.84 4.01
N ASN A 168 13.21 6.06 2.95
CA ASN A 168 14.27 7.06 2.89
C ASN A 168 13.67 8.43 2.59
N VAL A 169 13.12 9.07 3.63
CA VAL A 169 12.43 10.36 3.54
C VAL A 169 13.32 11.44 2.94
N LYS A 170 14.59 11.51 3.37
CA LYS A 170 15.54 12.48 2.80
C LYS A 170 15.71 12.30 1.30
N GLY A 171 15.99 11.07 0.85
CA GLY A 171 16.19 10.80 -0.56
C GLY A 171 14.96 11.16 -1.39
N PHE A 172 13.76 10.83 -0.89
CA PHE A 172 12.50 11.15 -1.55
C PHE A 172 12.30 12.67 -1.67
N LYS A 173 12.40 13.40 -0.55
CA LYS A 173 12.25 14.87 -0.53
C LYS A 173 13.29 15.58 -1.39
N ASP A 174 14.55 15.16 -1.33
CA ASP A 174 15.60 15.75 -2.17
C ASP A 174 15.27 15.53 -3.67
N LYS A 175 14.68 14.39 -4.06
CA LYS A 175 14.22 14.15 -5.43
C LYS A 175 12.99 14.95 -5.83
N GLU A 176 12.08 15.24 -4.91
CA GLU A 176 10.98 16.17 -5.17
C GLU A 176 11.51 17.57 -5.45
N ASP A 177 12.47 18.05 -4.63
CA ASP A 177 13.11 19.34 -4.80
C ASP A 177 13.83 19.43 -6.16
N GLU A 178 14.58 18.38 -6.54
CA GLU A 178 15.25 18.28 -7.85
C GLU A 178 14.26 18.23 -9.03
N LEU A 179 13.17 17.46 -8.92
CA LEU A 179 12.14 17.37 -9.96
C LEU A 179 11.41 18.70 -10.11
N SER A 180 11.11 19.36 -8.99
CA SER A 180 10.51 20.71 -8.97
C SER A 180 11.41 21.71 -9.71
N ALA A 181 12.72 21.68 -9.48
CA ALA A 181 13.66 22.51 -10.22
C ALA A 181 13.69 22.16 -11.72
N ALA A 182 13.68 20.88 -12.08
CA ALA A 182 13.68 20.43 -13.48
C ALA A 182 12.41 20.85 -14.24
N LEU A 183 11.26 20.89 -13.56
CA LEU A 183 9.98 21.35 -14.11
C LEU A 183 9.82 22.88 -14.07
N GLY A 184 10.76 23.62 -13.46
CA GLY A 184 10.68 25.07 -13.30
C GLY A 184 9.62 25.51 -12.28
N LEU A 185 9.31 24.67 -11.30
CA LEU A 185 8.31 24.89 -10.25
C LEU A 185 8.91 25.39 -8.93
N ALA A 186 10.22 25.25 -8.76
CA ALA A 186 10.94 25.56 -7.52
C ALA A 186 10.84 27.04 -7.09
N GLY A 187 10.73 27.27 -5.77
CA GLY A 187 10.76 28.60 -5.18
C GLY A 187 9.47 29.40 -5.34
N GLY A 188 8.37 28.72 -5.69
CA GLY A 188 7.05 29.32 -5.91
C GLY A 188 5.93 28.47 -5.33
N PRO A 189 4.66 28.90 -5.47
CA PRO A 189 3.52 28.20 -4.88
C PRO A 189 3.28 26.81 -5.47
N PHE A 190 3.91 26.47 -6.61
CA PHE A 190 3.72 25.21 -7.32
C PHE A 190 4.77 24.14 -6.99
N GLU A 191 5.68 24.43 -6.07
CA GLU A 191 6.82 23.56 -5.74
C GLU A 191 6.38 22.14 -5.34
N GLU A 192 5.32 22.03 -4.52
CA GLU A 192 4.74 20.76 -4.07
C GLU A 192 4.12 19.93 -5.21
N ARG A 193 3.86 20.53 -6.38
CA ARG A 193 3.27 19.80 -7.51
C ARG A 193 4.22 18.70 -8.01
N ALA A 194 5.54 18.87 -7.90
CA ALA A 194 6.49 17.85 -8.32
C ALA A 194 6.25 16.51 -7.60
N GLY A 195 6.14 16.54 -6.27
CA GLY A 195 5.77 15.38 -5.47
C GLY A 195 4.35 14.87 -5.77
N ALA A 196 3.40 15.79 -5.96
CA ALA A 196 2.03 15.43 -6.34
C ALA A 196 1.92 14.73 -7.69
N LEU A 197 2.83 14.98 -8.64
CA LEU A 197 2.91 14.27 -9.93
C LEU A 197 3.47 12.85 -9.78
N ILE A 198 4.28 12.60 -8.75
CA ILE A 198 4.84 11.29 -8.40
C ILE A 198 3.83 10.43 -7.63
N VAL A 199 3.16 11.01 -6.64
CA VAL A 199 2.18 10.27 -5.81
C VAL A 199 0.80 10.24 -6.46
N GLY A 200 0.43 11.29 -7.18
CA GLY A 200 -0.89 11.57 -7.77
C GLY A 200 -1.84 12.34 -6.83
N ARG A 201 -1.35 12.75 -5.67
CA ARG A 201 -2.00 13.67 -4.71
C ARG A 201 -0.95 14.58 -4.11
N PHE A 202 -1.34 15.81 -3.75
CA PHE A 202 -0.55 16.66 -2.88
C PHE A 202 -0.49 16.07 -1.47
N GLU A 203 0.42 16.59 -0.63
CA GLU A 203 0.60 16.10 0.74
C GLU A 203 -0.66 16.25 1.59
N ASP A 204 -1.48 17.28 1.33
CA ASP A 204 -2.80 17.48 1.95
C ASP A 204 -3.89 16.49 1.47
N GLY A 205 -3.56 15.61 0.52
CA GLY A 205 -4.46 14.60 -0.06
C GLY A 205 -5.27 15.08 -1.27
N SER A 206 -5.13 16.34 -1.70
CA SER A 206 -5.79 16.87 -2.90
C SER A 206 -5.33 16.13 -4.15
N PRO A 207 -6.22 15.62 -5.03
CA PRO A 207 -5.80 14.96 -6.26
C PRO A 207 -5.17 15.93 -7.25
N VAL A 208 -3.97 15.61 -7.76
CA VAL A 208 -3.25 16.46 -8.74
C VAL A 208 -3.98 16.54 -10.09
N VAL A 209 -4.78 15.53 -10.42
CA VAL A 209 -5.62 15.53 -11.64
C VAL A 209 -6.68 16.64 -11.62
N LEU A 210 -7.13 17.04 -10.42
CA LEU A 210 -8.18 18.03 -10.23
C LEU A 210 -7.64 19.43 -9.92
N ASN A 211 -6.48 19.50 -9.27
CA ASN A 211 -5.97 20.75 -8.70
C ASN A 211 -4.52 21.02 -9.14
N PRO A 212 -4.18 22.26 -9.51
CA PRO A 212 -2.80 22.66 -9.79
C PRO A 212 -1.98 22.97 -8.51
N LEU A 213 -2.63 23.02 -7.35
CA LEU A 213 -2.10 23.42 -6.05
C LEU A 213 -2.76 22.56 -4.94
N PRO A 214 -2.12 22.40 -3.76
CA PRO A 214 -2.82 21.89 -2.58
C PRO A 214 -4.02 22.79 -2.27
N THR A 215 -5.11 22.19 -1.77
CA THR A 215 -6.37 22.90 -1.54
C THR A 215 -6.61 23.25 -0.08
N ASP A 216 -5.93 22.58 0.85
CA ASP A 216 -6.21 22.61 2.29
C ASP A 216 -7.70 22.35 2.60
N MET A 217 -8.30 21.42 1.85
CA MET A 217 -9.69 20.98 2.00
C MET A 217 -9.73 19.50 2.33
N PRO A 218 -10.84 18.98 2.93
CA PRO A 218 -11.00 17.56 3.17
C PRO A 218 -10.68 16.74 1.90
N PRO A 219 -9.74 15.78 1.95
CA PRO A 219 -9.27 15.06 0.77
C PRO A 219 -10.44 14.41 0.03
N VAL A 220 -10.59 14.67 -1.27
CA VAL A 220 -11.66 14.08 -2.09
C VAL A 220 -11.21 12.76 -2.72
N ASN A 221 -12.14 11.83 -2.90
CA ASN A 221 -11.89 10.57 -3.62
C ASN A 221 -12.83 10.33 -4.80
N ASP A 222 -13.87 11.15 -4.97
CA ASP A 222 -14.84 11.06 -6.04
C ASP A 222 -14.35 11.71 -7.34
N PHE A 223 -13.39 11.04 -7.99
CA PHE A 223 -12.83 11.43 -9.28
C PHE A 223 -12.38 10.20 -10.07
N ASP A 224 -12.14 10.38 -11.36
CA ASP A 224 -11.47 9.42 -12.23
C ASP A 224 -10.51 10.15 -13.16
N PHE A 225 -9.93 9.42 -14.13
CA PHE A 225 -8.94 9.97 -15.05
C PHE A 225 -9.49 10.25 -16.46
N ARG A 226 -10.81 10.19 -16.68
CA ARG A 226 -11.43 10.35 -18.03
C ARG A 226 -11.23 11.73 -18.65
N HIS A 227 -10.93 12.75 -17.85
CA HIS A 227 -10.62 14.09 -18.32
C HIS A 227 -9.11 14.38 -18.39
N ASP A 228 -8.29 13.34 -18.23
CA ASP A 228 -6.83 13.37 -18.34
C ASP A 228 -6.32 12.12 -19.09
N GLU A 229 -6.94 11.79 -20.22
CA GLU A 229 -6.62 10.61 -21.04
C GLU A 229 -5.16 10.57 -21.51
N ALA A 230 -4.50 11.73 -21.62
CA ALA A 230 -3.09 11.83 -21.99
C ALA A 230 -2.12 11.65 -20.80
N GLY A 231 -2.64 11.50 -19.57
CA GLY A 231 -1.82 11.41 -18.36
C GLY A 231 -0.98 12.66 -18.11
N SER A 232 -1.46 13.83 -18.51
CA SER A 232 -0.69 15.08 -18.46
C SER A 232 -0.81 15.81 -17.13
N ARG A 233 -1.91 15.62 -16.39
CA ARG A 233 -2.12 16.24 -15.08
C ARG A 233 -1.77 15.30 -13.94
N CYS A 234 -2.15 14.04 -14.04
CA CYS A 234 -1.72 12.97 -13.15
C CYS A 234 -0.97 11.93 -13.98
N PRO A 235 0.36 11.93 -14.00
CA PRO A 235 1.14 11.03 -14.84
C PRO A 235 0.72 9.56 -14.68
N PHE A 236 0.80 8.75 -15.75
CA PHE A 236 0.51 7.31 -15.67
C PHE A 236 1.44 6.56 -14.70
N ILE A 237 2.63 7.10 -14.44
CA ILE A 237 3.56 6.60 -13.42
C ILE A 237 3.07 6.85 -11.99
N ALA A 238 2.14 7.79 -11.78
CA ALA A 238 1.79 8.26 -10.45
C ALA A 238 1.27 7.11 -9.58
N HIS A 239 1.74 7.03 -8.34
CA HIS A 239 1.47 5.89 -7.46
C HIS A 239 -0.02 5.52 -7.38
N ILE A 240 -0.91 6.50 -7.17
CA ILE A 240 -2.35 6.22 -7.08
C ILE A 240 -3.01 5.83 -8.40
N ARG A 241 -2.41 6.17 -9.56
CA ARG A 241 -2.93 5.83 -10.90
C ARG A 241 -2.43 4.46 -11.33
N LYS A 242 -1.18 4.10 -10.99
CA LYS A 242 -0.64 2.74 -11.09
C LYS A 242 -1.44 1.74 -10.26
N THR A 243 -1.70 2.06 -8.99
CA THR A 243 -2.33 1.12 -8.03
C THR A 243 -3.85 1.12 -8.06
N ASN A 244 -4.48 2.12 -8.69
CA ASN A 244 -5.90 2.14 -8.99
C ASN A 244 -6.15 3.01 -10.24
N PRO A 245 -6.18 2.40 -11.44
CA PRO A 245 -6.34 3.13 -12.70
C PRO A 245 -7.75 3.68 -12.95
N ARG A 246 -8.72 3.37 -12.08
CA ARG A 246 -10.09 3.92 -12.10
C ARG A 246 -10.84 3.75 -13.43
N GLY A 247 -10.69 2.58 -14.05
CA GLY A 247 -11.36 2.20 -15.29
C GLY A 247 -10.57 2.50 -16.56
N GLU A 248 -9.31 2.92 -16.43
CA GLU A 248 -8.44 3.27 -17.55
C GLU A 248 -7.82 2.07 -18.27
N SER A 249 -7.53 0.97 -17.54
CA SER A 249 -6.86 -0.20 -18.10
C SER A 249 -7.60 -0.85 -19.27
N PRO A 250 -8.94 -1.01 -19.24
CA PRO A 250 -9.70 -1.53 -20.38
C PRO A 250 -9.46 -0.80 -21.69
N PHE A 251 -9.23 0.51 -21.63
CA PHE A 251 -9.05 1.34 -22.81
C PHE A 251 -7.61 1.23 -23.31
N HIS A 252 -6.63 1.55 -22.46
CA HIS A 252 -5.22 1.56 -22.88
C HIS A 252 -4.66 0.16 -23.10
N LEU A 253 -5.03 -0.82 -22.28
CA LEU A 253 -4.47 -2.15 -22.45
C LEU A 253 -4.93 -2.78 -23.77
N ALA A 254 -6.19 -2.54 -24.17
CA ALA A 254 -6.72 -3.06 -25.42
C ALA A 254 -6.12 -2.36 -26.64
N THR A 255 -5.89 -1.04 -26.57
CA THR A 255 -5.39 -0.25 -27.71
C THR A 255 -3.87 -0.31 -27.86
N ASP A 256 -3.14 -0.21 -26.76
CA ASP A 256 -1.70 0.10 -26.78
C ASP A 256 -0.84 -1.15 -26.58
N ILE A 257 -1.31 -2.12 -25.78
CA ILE A 257 -0.58 -3.38 -25.52
C ILE A 257 -1.32 -4.64 -25.99
N GLY A 258 -2.52 -4.50 -26.59
CA GLY A 258 -3.29 -5.61 -27.16
C GLY A 258 -3.92 -6.59 -26.16
N VAL A 259 -4.12 -6.17 -24.91
CA VAL A 259 -4.71 -6.98 -23.83
C VAL A 259 -6.13 -6.48 -23.50
N ALA A 260 -7.13 -7.32 -23.74
CA ALA A 260 -8.50 -7.00 -23.36
C ALA A 260 -8.70 -7.18 -21.85
N THR A 261 -9.03 -6.10 -21.14
CA THR A 261 -9.50 -6.15 -19.74
C THR A 261 -10.83 -5.39 -19.61
N THR A 262 -11.61 -5.71 -18.59
CA THR A 262 -12.87 -5.02 -18.26
C THR A 262 -12.70 -4.19 -16.99
N ALA A 263 -13.48 -3.13 -16.81
CA ALA A 263 -13.45 -2.34 -15.58
C ALA A 263 -13.75 -3.21 -14.32
N ARG A 264 -14.56 -4.26 -14.49
CA ARG A 264 -14.81 -5.25 -13.42
C ARG A 264 -13.55 -6.06 -13.08
N GLN A 265 -12.81 -6.51 -14.09
CA GLN A 265 -11.54 -7.23 -13.87
C GLN A 265 -10.51 -6.32 -13.21
N GLU A 266 -10.33 -5.09 -13.71
CA GLU A 266 -9.42 -4.10 -13.11
C GLU A 266 -9.72 -3.90 -11.61
N ARG A 267 -10.99 -3.68 -11.27
CA ARG A 267 -11.42 -3.50 -9.87
C ARG A 267 -11.20 -4.73 -8.99
N SER A 268 -11.12 -5.93 -9.55
CA SER A 268 -10.93 -7.17 -8.77
C SER A 268 -9.55 -7.26 -8.11
N HIS A 269 -8.59 -6.46 -8.57
CA HIS A 269 -7.23 -6.41 -8.03
C HIS A 269 -7.09 -5.50 -6.81
N ILE A 270 -8.12 -4.72 -6.48
CA ILE A 270 -8.09 -3.80 -5.33
C ILE A 270 -8.13 -4.58 -4.02
N MET A 271 -7.27 -4.19 -3.08
CA MET A 271 -7.14 -4.74 -1.71
C MET A 271 -7.56 -3.71 -0.64
N ALA A 272 -7.88 -4.19 0.56
CA ALA A 272 -8.23 -3.34 1.70
C ALA A 272 -7.00 -3.05 2.57
N ARG A 273 -6.44 -1.84 2.48
CA ARG A 273 -5.20 -1.46 3.18
C ARG A 273 -5.47 -1.05 4.63
N ARG A 274 -4.65 -1.49 5.56
CA ARG A 274 -4.70 -1.20 7.01
C ARG A 274 -3.31 -0.88 7.57
N GLY A 275 -2.43 -0.32 6.73
CA GLY A 275 -1.07 0.02 7.11
C GLY A 275 -0.99 1.07 8.21
N ILE A 276 0.15 1.09 8.91
CA ILE A 276 0.48 2.10 9.92
C ILE A 276 1.97 2.43 9.83
N THR A 277 2.33 3.69 10.04
CA THR A 277 3.73 4.13 10.09
C THR A 277 4.48 3.49 11.27
N TYR A 278 5.79 3.27 11.13
CA TYR A 278 6.70 2.93 12.24
C TYR A 278 7.87 3.93 12.32
N GLY A 279 8.50 4.00 13.49
CA GLY A 279 9.52 5.02 13.77
C GLY A 279 8.91 6.39 14.10
N GLU A 280 9.76 7.34 14.46
CA GLU A 280 9.33 8.65 14.93
C GLU A 280 9.84 9.78 14.03
N ARG A 281 9.02 10.83 13.92
CA ARG A 281 9.27 12.03 13.14
C ARG A 281 9.03 13.28 13.98
N GLN A 282 9.73 14.36 13.65
CA GLN A 282 9.65 15.65 14.33
C GLN A 282 8.64 16.55 13.63
N TYR A 283 7.39 16.47 14.07
CA TYR A 283 6.32 17.33 13.60
C TYR A 283 6.35 18.70 14.28
N ASP A 284 6.32 19.77 13.49
CA ASP A 284 6.21 21.14 13.94
C ASP A 284 4.79 21.67 13.71
N GLU A 285 4.08 21.93 14.81
CA GLU A 285 2.71 22.42 14.78
C GLU A 285 2.60 23.86 14.24
N GLU A 286 3.65 24.67 14.35
CA GLU A 286 3.64 26.06 13.87
C GLU A 286 3.69 26.11 12.35
N THR A 287 4.49 25.24 11.74
CA THR A 287 4.64 25.13 10.29
C THR A 287 3.71 24.09 9.65
N ASN A 288 3.05 23.26 10.46
CA ASN A 288 2.18 22.16 10.02
C ASN A 288 2.94 21.13 9.15
N ASP A 289 4.20 20.89 9.47
CA ASP A 289 5.11 20.08 8.66
C ASP A 289 6.15 19.32 9.49
N PHE A 290 6.80 18.32 8.88
CA PHE A 290 7.87 17.55 9.50
C PHE A 290 9.23 18.19 9.21
N THR A 291 9.99 18.46 10.27
CA THR A 291 11.26 19.19 10.19
C THR A 291 12.47 18.28 9.95
N ASP A 292 12.33 16.99 10.25
CA ASP A 292 13.37 15.99 10.05
C ASP A 292 13.19 15.23 8.73
N ARG A 293 14.30 14.83 8.11
CA ARG A 293 14.35 14.00 6.90
C ARG A 293 15.25 12.78 7.19
N PRO A 294 14.75 11.72 7.87
CA PRO A 294 15.53 10.52 8.13
C PRO A 294 15.83 9.74 6.84
N THR A 295 16.94 9.00 6.83
CA THR A 295 17.32 8.12 5.72
C THR A 295 16.96 6.66 5.95
N THR A 296 16.75 6.27 7.21
CA THR A 296 16.51 4.90 7.69
C THR A 296 15.74 4.96 9.02
N GLY A 297 15.19 3.83 9.47
CA GLY A 297 14.57 3.69 10.80
C GLY A 297 13.15 4.21 10.92
N VAL A 298 12.57 4.71 9.82
CA VAL A 298 11.16 5.05 9.70
C VAL A 298 10.59 4.37 8.46
N GLY A 299 9.28 4.16 8.45
CA GLY A 299 8.63 3.60 7.29
C GLY A 299 7.16 3.28 7.52
N LEU A 300 6.66 2.33 6.73
CA LEU A 300 5.31 1.81 6.75
C LEU A 300 5.31 0.31 7.10
N LEU A 301 4.54 -0.06 8.11
CA LEU A 301 4.07 -1.43 8.30
C LEU A 301 2.87 -1.61 7.38
N PHE A 302 3.15 -1.98 6.12
CA PHE A 302 2.12 -2.21 5.13
C PHE A 302 1.32 -3.46 5.51
N MET A 303 0.01 -3.29 5.58
CA MET A 303 -0.94 -4.33 5.92
C MET A 303 -2.10 -4.27 4.95
N ALA A 304 -2.51 -5.40 4.39
CA ALA A 304 -3.66 -5.45 3.50
C ALA A 304 -4.43 -6.76 3.62
N TYR A 305 -5.74 -6.68 3.43
CA TYR A 305 -6.67 -7.81 3.42
C TYR A 305 -7.21 -8.04 2.00
N MET A 306 -7.35 -9.31 1.63
CA MET A 306 -7.76 -9.75 0.31
C MET A 306 -8.36 -11.18 0.33
N SER A 307 -9.13 -11.49 -0.72
CA SER A 307 -9.62 -12.84 -0.99
C SER A 307 -8.63 -13.71 -1.78
N SER A 308 -7.69 -13.10 -2.49
CA SER A 308 -6.60 -13.78 -3.20
C SER A 308 -5.36 -12.90 -3.20
N ILE A 309 -4.24 -13.43 -2.71
CA ILE A 309 -2.97 -12.69 -2.64
C ILE A 309 -2.45 -12.43 -4.06
N GLU A 310 -2.49 -13.47 -4.90
CA GLU A 310 -2.03 -13.43 -6.29
C GLU A 310 -2.82 -12.40 -7.10
N ASN A 311 -4.15 -12.44 -7.03
CA ASN A 311 -4.99 -11.55 -7.83
C ASN A 311 -4.99 -10.10 -7.33
N GLN A 312 -4.60 -9.84 -6.08
CA GLN A 312 -4.72 -8.50 -5.49
C GLN A 312 -3.35 -7.88 -5.20
N PHE A 313 -2.66 -8.34 -4.14
CA PHE A 313 -1.38 -7.75 -3.74
C PHE A 313 -0.27 -8.01 -4.77
N GLU A 314 -0.01 -9.27 -5.12
CA GLU A 314 1.07 -9.61 -6.05
C GLU A 314 0.80 -9.04 -7.44
N PHE A 315 -0.46 -9.08 -7.91
CA PHE A 315 -0.84 -8.45 -9.16
C PHE A 315 -0.57 -6.93 -9.17
N THR A 316 -1.00 -6.22 -8.13
CA THR A 316 -0.78 -4.77 -8.02
C THR A 316 0.71 -4.43 -8.03
N GLN A 317 1.54 -5.17 -7.28
CA GLN A 317 2.96 -4.90 -7.23
C GLN A 317 3.67 -5.30 -8.54
N ALA A 318 3.48 -6.53 -9.01
CA ALA A 318 4.25 -7.08 -10.14
C ALA A 318 3.70 -6.65 -11.51
N THR A 319 2.38 -6.64 -11.69
CA THR A 319 1.74 -6.39 -12.99
C THR A 319 1.45 -4.91 -13.23
N TRP A 320 1.26 -4.12 -12.17
CA TRP A 320 1.03 -2.68 -12.30
C TRP A 320 2.25 -1.85 -11.91
N ALA A 321 2.67 -1.89 -10.64
CA ALA A 321 3.70 -0.99 -10.13
C ALA A 321 5.09 -1.26 -10.76
N ASN A 322 5.51 -2.52 -10.86
CA ASN A 322 6.80 -2.91 -11.44
C ASN A 322 6.81 -2.91 -12.97
N ASN A 323 5.65 -2.76 -13.62
CA ASN A 323 5.53 -2.91 -15.07
C ASN A 323 5.70 -1.57 -15.78
N ALA A 324 6.80 -1.41 -16.52
CA ALA A 324 7.09 -0.19 -17.28
C ALA A 324 6.11 0.07 -18.44
N ASP A 325 5.36 -0.94 -18.89
CA ASP A 325 4.40 -0.85 -19.99
C ASP A 325 2.95 -0.80 -19.52
N PHE A 326 2.74 -0.59 -18.22
CA PHE A 326 1.41 -0.37 -17.64
C PHE A 326 1.19 1.12 -17.33
N VAL A 327 0.04 1.73 -17.66
CA VAL A 327 -1.13 1.19 -18.37
C VAL A 327 -1.01 1.26 -19.89
N THR A 328 -0.03 2.01 -20.39
CA THR A 328 0.35 2.10 -21.80
C THR A 328 1.86 1.89 -21.94
N GLY A 329 2.32 1.56 -23.15
CA GLY A 329 3.72 1.18 -23.39
C GLY A 329 4.71 2.30 -23.07
N GLY A 330 5.83 1.96 -22.41
CA GLY A 330 6.92 2.90 -22.14
C GLY A 330 6.64 3.99 -21.09
N VAL A 331 5.67 3.78 -20.20
CA VAL A 331 5.34 4.70 -19.09
C VAL A 331 6.45 4.77 -18.03
N GLY A 332 7.05 3.62 -17.71
CA GLY A 332 7.96 3.47 -16.57
C GLY A 332 7.29 2.83 -15.35
N VAL A 333 8.10 2.51 -14.34
CA VAL A 333 7.63 1.88 -13.10
C VAL A 333 7.04 2.92 -12.14
N ASP A 334 6.27 2.46 -11.16
CA ASP A 334 5.81 3.29 -10.04
C ASP A 334 7.02 3.89 -9.30
N PRO A 335 7.11 5.21 -9.14
CA PRO A 335 8.26 5.89 -8.55
C PRO A 335 8.33 5.78 -7.02
N VAL A 336 7.26 5.33 -6.36
CA VAL A 336 7.20 5.16 -4.90
C VAL A 336 7.55 3.71 -4.54
N ILE A 337 6.84 2.73 -5.10
CA ILE A 337 6.94 1.32 -4.71
C ILE A 337 7.45 0.38 -5.83
N GLY A 338 7.66 0.90 -7.04
CA GLY A 338 8.10 0.07 -8.17
C GLY A 338 9.50 -0.49 -7.94
N GLN A 339 9.63 -1.80 -8.14
CA GLN A 339 10.89 -2.54 -8.00
C GLN A 339 11.38 -2.99 -9.37
N GLY A 340 12.60 -2.57 -9.73
CA GLY A 340 13.21 -2.85 -11.02
C GLY A 340 14.50 -2.07 -11.23
N PRO A 341 15.19 -2.28 -12.36
CA PRO A 341 16.37 -1.50 -12.70
C PRO A 341 16.00 0.00 -12.82
N PRO A 342 16.89 0.91 -12.39
CA PRO A 342 16.66 2.34 -12.55
C PRO A 342 16.45 2.67 -14.03
N ALA A 343 15.38 3.41 -14.32
CA ALA A 343 15.07 3.89 -15.65
C ALA A 343 14.54 5.32 -15.54
N PRO A 344 14.99 6.24 -16.41
CA PRO A 344 14.39 7.56 -16.50
C PRO A 344 12.89 7.44 -16.82
N ILE A 345 12.08 8.23 -16.12
CA ILE A 345 10.65 8.42 -16.38
C ILE A 345 10.45 9.82 -16.94
N THR A 346 9.49 9.97 -17.84
CA THR A 346 9.10 11.28 -18.38
C THR A 346 7.93 11.81 -17.55
N VAL A 347 8.15 12.90 -16.82
CA VAL A 347 7.14 13.52 -15.95
C VAL A 347 6.55 14.76 -16.64
N PRO A 348 5.29 14.73 -17.10
CA PRO A 348 4.62 15.91 -17.64
C PRO A 348 4.09 16.82 -16.52
N ASP A 349 4.03 18.13 -16.77
CA ASP A 349 3.22 19.08 -16.00
C ASP A 349 2.20 19.79 -16.91
N GLY A 350 1.07 19.11 -17.13
CA GLY A 350 -0.04 19.58 -17.95
C GLY A 350 -0.77 20.81 -17.40
N TRP A 351 -0.42 21.28 -16.19
CA TRP A 351 -0.98 22.51 -15.61
C TRP A 351 -0.21 23.77 -16.00
N SER A 352 1.12 23.70 -16.13
CA SER A 352 1.96 24.85 -16.50
C SER A 352 2.16 25.01 -18.01
N GLY A 353 1.96 23.94 -18.78
CA GLY A 353 2.30 23.90 -20.20
C GLY A 353 3.81 23.84 -20.45
N ALA A 354 4.62 23.59 -19.41
CA ALA A 354 6.05 23.35 -19.52
C ALA A 354 6.32 22.00 -20.24
N SER A 355 7.53 21.86 -20.77
CA SER A 355 8.00 20.58 -21.29
C SER A 355 8.07 19.56 -20.17
N ALA A 356 7.77 18.30 -20.49
CA ALA A 356 8.02 17.19 -19.58
C ALA A 356 9.51 17.10 -19.23
N ALA A 357 9.81 16.61 -18.03
CA ALA A 357 11.17 16.36 -17.57
C ALA A 357 11.47 14.85 -17.61
N ASP A 358 12.58 14.46 -18.24
CA ASP A 358 13.13 13.11 -18.08
C ASP A 358 13.91 13.06 -16.77
N PHE A 359 13.52 12.16 -15.86
CA PHE A 359 13.97 12.19 -14.48
C PHE A 359 14.15 10.78 -13.91
N ASP A 360 15.07 10.57 -12.97
CA ASP A 360 15.22 9.31 -12.23
C ASP A 360 14.63 9.50 -10.83
N PHE A 361 13.42 8.99 -10.63
CA PHE A 361 12.68 9.02 -9.37
C PHE A 361 12.35 7.60 -8.92
N GLY A 362 12.94 7.15 -7.82
CA GLY A 362 12.58 5.87 -7.20
C GLY A 362 13.64 5.31 -6.27
N ARG A 363 13.35 4.15 -5.68
CA ARG A 363 14.19 3.44 -4.69
C ARG A 363 14.28 4.14 -3.33
N PHE A 364 13.18 4.74 -2.89
CA PHE A 364 13.05 5.33 -1.55
C PHE A 364 12.32 4.43 -0.56
N VAL A 365 11.75 3.32 -1.04
CA VAL A 365 11.11 2.30 -0.22
C VAL A 365 11.94 1.02 -0.31
N THR A 366 12.35 0.48 0.84
CA THR A 366 13.13 -0.76 0.94
C THR A 366 12.35 -1.80 1.73
N MET A 367 12.11 -2.97 1.14
CA MET A 367 11.50 -4.10 1.84
C MET A 367 12.45 -4.66 2.89
N LYS A 368 12.02 -4.70 4.15
CA LYS A 368 12.79 -5.20 5.30
C LYS A 368 12.36 -6.59 5.75
N GLY A 369 11.32 -7.14 5.16
CA GLY A 369 10.77 -8.44 5.53
C GLY A 369 9.27 -8.37 5.79
N GLY A 370 8.66 -9.55 5.83
CA GLY A 370 7.22 -9.67 5.94
C GLY A 370 6.78 -11.11 5.70
N GLU A 371 5.47 -11.31 5.66
CA GLU A 371 4.90 -12.62 5.45
C GLU A 371 3.42 -12.54 5.01
N TYR A 372 2.93 -13.61 4.37
CA TYR A 372 1.52 -13.82 4.02
C TYR A 372 0.82 -14.68 5.06
N PHE A 373 -0.24 -14.15 5.67
CA PHE A 373 -1.03 -14.85 6.67
C PHE A 373 -2.47 -15.07 6.20
N PHE A 374 -3.19 -15.89 6.94
CA PHE A 374 -4.64 -15.89 6.95
C PHE A 374 -5.17 -15.36 8.28
N ALA A 375 -6.21 -14.53 8.24
CA ALA A 375 -6.99 -14.13 9.40
C ALA A 375 -8.19 -15.07 9.50
N PRO A 376 -8.15 -16.09 10.37
CA PRO A 376 -9.23 -17.06 10.47
C PRO A 376 -10.47 -16.44 11.12
N SER A 377 -11.59 -17.13 10.98
CA SER A 377 -12.83 -16.79 11.67
C SER A 377 -12.61 -16.83 13.19
N ARG A 378 -13.44 -16.05 13.90
CA ARG A 378 -13.42 -16.04 15.37
C ARG A 378 -13.86 -17.38 15.95
N ASP A 379 -14.65 -18.14 15.23
CA ASP A 379 -15.24 -19.38 15.75
C ASP A 379 -14.26 -20.55 15.61
N PHE A 380 -13.48 -20.64 14.52
CA PHE A 380 -12.30 -21.50 14.46
C PHE A 380 -11.35 -21.27 15.64
N LEU A 381 -10.94 -20.01 15.86
CA LEU A 381 -9.96 -19.67 16.90
C LEU A 381 -10.42 -19.95 18.35
N LYS A 382 -11.73 -20.07 18.61
CA LYS A 382 -12.25 -20.42 19.95
C LYS A 382 -12.29 -21.92 20.19
N ASN A 383 -12.33 -22.70 19.13
CA ASN A 383 -12.59 -24.14 19.17
C ASN A 383 -11.33 -24.99 18.93
N VAL A 384 -10.23 -24.35 18.52
CA VAL A 384 -8.91 -24.96 18.33
C VAL A 384 -8.11 -25.05 19.63
#